data_AF-R7VZ10-F1
#
_entry.id   AF-R7VZ10-F1
#
_cell.length_a   1.000
_cell.length_b   1.000
_cell.length_c   1.000
_cell.angle_alpha   90.00
_cell.angle_beta   90.00
_cell.angle_gamma   90.00
#
_symmetry.space_group_name_H-M   'P 1'
#
loop_
_entity.id
_entity.type
_entity.pdbx_description
1 polymer ?
#
loop_
_entity_poly.entity_id
_entity_poly.type
_entity_poly.pdbx_seq_one_letter_code
_entity_poly.pdbx_strand_id
1 'polypeptide(L)'
;MIPGAEGVTLGELLKRKADEGVAVLVMPWQDKTSVPFLGNTGVMKTHDEQTRAFFHGTNVRCFLCPRDAEAALTLVQSIEISTEFTHHQKTVTLDAATPGTADARHVVSFIGGIDLCDGRIIILNDFYLTGCEVFDQVRRREPHAVPGARHDLLQRLHAEQPQARLPGARRAEGAVARLDDEYVIVGSANLNERSLAGNRDSEIAQGSYQPAHLNGPGGGRARGLVHGFRMSLWHEHLMSHMCAGAGEDVFLEPESAECVGAVRRAAEALWDAYTRDRVEDLRGHLLPFPISVSEFGEVADRTADGCFPDTRAPVKGRKSATLPAILTT
;
A
#
# COMPACT_ATOMS: atom_id res chain seq x y z
N MET A 1 -18.36 -13.59 2.87
CA MET A 1 -17.69 -14.74 2.21
C MET A 1 -18.42 -15.03 0.91
N ILE A 2 -17.71 -15.06 -0.23
CA ILE A 2 -18.30 -15.45 -1.52
C ILE A 2 -18.57 -16.96 -1.46
N PRO A 3 -19.81 -17.44 -1.71
CA PRO A 3 -20.10 -18.87 -1.73
C PRO A 3 -19.13 -19.63 -2.65
N GLY A 4 -18.46 -20.65 -2.12
CA GLY A 4 -17.53 -21.50 -2.89
C GLY A 4 -16.11 -20.93 -3.10
N ALA A 5 -15.77 -19.78 -2.50
CA ALA A 5 -14.41 -19.21 -2.56
C ALA A 5 -13.49 -19.69 -1.41
N GLU A 6 -14.02 -20.42 -0.44
CA GLU A 6 -13.26 -20.89 0.71
C GLU A 6 -12.24 -21.97 0.29
N GLY A 7 -10.97 -21.77 0.63
CA GLY A 7 -9.88 -22.68 0.27
C GLY A 7 -9.48 -22.67 -1.21
N VAL A 8 -10.00 -21.72 -2.01
CA VAL A 8 -9.72 -21.62 -3.45
C VAL A 8 -8.69 -20.54 -3.71
N THR A 9 -7.67 -20.84 -4.52
CA THR A 9 -6.69 -19.83 -4.95
C THR A 9 -7.33 -18.83 -5.90
N LEU A 10 -6.79 -17.61 -5.97
CA LEU A 10 -7.28 -16.59 -6.90
C LEU A 10 -7.29 -17.10 -8.35
N GLY A 11 -6.24 -17.78 -8.77
CA GLY A 11 -6.14 -18.32 -10.13
C GLY A 11 -7.24 -19.33 -10.45
N GLU A 12 -7.57 -20.22 -9.52
CA GLU A 12 -8.66 -21.19 -9.70
C GLU A 12 -10.03 -20.53 -9.67
N LEU A 13 -10.22 -19.48 -8.85
CA LEU A 13 -11.44 -18.67 -8.86
C LEU A 13 -11.65 -18.01 -10.24
N LEU A 14 -10.60 -17.43 -10.82
CA LEU A 14 -10.66 -16.78 -12.13
C LEU A 14 -11.02 -17.77 -13.26
N LYS A 15 -10.45 -18.99 -13.24
CA LYS A 15 -10.82 -20.06 -14.18
C LYS A 15 -12.30 -20.42 -14.07
N ARG A 16 -12.79 -20.67 -12.86
CA ARG A 16 -14.21 -20.99 -12.61
C ARG A 16 -15.14 -19.90 -13.14
N LYS A 17 -14.84 -18.62 -12.86
CA LYS A 17 -15.65 -17.51 -13.38
C LYS A 17 -15.63 -17.45 -14.91
N ALA A 18 -14.49 -17.74 -15.53
CA ALA A 18 -14.40 -17.81 -16.98
C ALA A 18 -15.23 -18.97 -17.56
N ASP A 19 -15.25 -20.13 -16.90
CA ASP A 19 -16.06 -21.29 -17.29
C ASP A 19 -17.57 -21.05 -17.12
N GLU A 20 -17.96 -20.17 -16.19
CA GLU A 20 -19.32 -19.67 -16.03
C GLU A 20 -19.71 -18.61 -17.09
N GLY A 21 -18.81 -18.29 -18.02
CA GLY A 21 -19.06 -17.35 -19.12
C GLY A 21 -18.69 -15.89 -18.81
N VAL A 22 -18.03 -15.60 -17.69
CA VAL A 22 -17.52 -14.25 -17.41
C VAL A 22 -16.29 -13.97 -18.28
N ALA A 23 -16.22 -12.80 -18.90
CA ALA A 23 -15.02 -12.37 -19.61
C ALA A 23 -13.90 -12.02 -18.61
N VAL A 24 -12.96 -12.94 -18.41
CA VAL A 24 -11.81 -12.75 -17.50
C VAL A 24 -10.57 -12.40 -18.30
N LEU A 25 -10.03 -11.20 -18.09
CA LEU A 25 -8.79 -10.70 -18.70
C LEU A 25 -7.74 -10.45 -17.63
N VAL A 26 -6.53 -10.95 -17.84
CA VAL A 26 -5.39 -10.79 -16.93
C VAL A 26 -4.22 -10.22 -17.71
N MET A 27 -3.62 -9.14 -17.20
CA MET A 27 -2.58 -8.37 -17.90
C MET A 27 -1.35 -8.16 -17.01
N PRO A 28 -0.57 -9.21 -16.70
CA PRO A 28 0.68 -9.04 -15.97
C PRO A 28 1.72 -8.28 -16.82
N TRP A 29 2.55 -7.47 -16.16
CA TRP A 29 3.72 -6.89 -16.80
C TRP A 29 4.67 -7.99 -17.30
N GLN A 30 5.15 -7.85 -18.53
CA GLN A 30 6.14 -8.76 -19.11
C GLN A 30 7.55 -8.35 -18.67
N ASP A 31 8.18 -9.18 -17.85
CA ASP A 31 9.57 -8.99 -17.45
C ASP A 31 10.52 -9.46 -18.57
N LYS A 32 10.98 -8.49 -19.37
CA LYS A 32 11.92 -8.72 -20.47
C LYS A 32 13.35 -9.05 -20.01
N THR A 33 13.66 -8.98 -18.71
CA THR A 33 15.00 -9.33 -18.18
C THR A 33 15.27 -10.85 -18.17
N SER A 34 14.27 -11.65 -18.55
CA SER A 34 14.30 -13.09 -18.74
C SER A 34 15.11 -13.50 -20.00
N VAL A 35 16.43 -13.33 -20.02
CA VAL A 35 17.27 -13.82 -21.15
C VAL A 35 17.71 -15.28 -20.90
N PRO A 36 17.27 -16.27 -21.71
CA PRO A 36 17.55 -17.69 -21.46
C PRO A 36 19.04 -18.06 -21.50
N PHE A 37 19.90 -17.22 -22.08
CA PHE A 37 21.31 -17.53 -22.31
C PHE A 37 22.24 -17.19 -21.12
N LEU A 38 21.80 -16.37 -20.16
CA LEU A 38 22.67 -15.90 -19.07
C LEU A 38 22.37 -16.54 -17.70
N GLY A 39 21.44 -17.49 -17.61
CA GLY A 39 21.20 -18.23 -16.35
C GLY A 39 20.72 -17.38 -15.17
N ASN A 40 20.36 -16.12 -15.39
CA ASN A 40 19.77 -15.28 -14.36
C ASN A 40 18.26 -15.56 -14.31
N THR A 41 17.84 -16.36 -13.34
CA THR A 41 16.46 -16.34 -12.85
C THR A 41 16.05 -14.90 -12.59
N GLY A 42 14.94 -14.47 -13.23
CA GLY A 42 14.45 -13.09 -13.27
C GLY A 42 14.65 -12.31 -11.97
N VAL A 43 15.27 -11.14 -12.08
CA VAL A 43 15.71 -10.33 -10.94
C VAL A 43 14.52 -9.83 -10.11
N MET A 44 13.33 -9.71 -10.72
CA MET A 44 12.15 -9.06 -10.10
C MET A 44 11.05 -10.01 -9.61
N LYS A 45 11.25 -11.35 -9.62
CA LYS A 45 10.27 -12.34 -9.09
C LYS A 45 8.80 -12.06 -9.48
N THR A 46 8.54 -11.71 -10.73
CA THR A 46 7.22 -11.22 -11.17
C THR A 46 6.22 -12.33 -11.53
N HIS A 47 6.65 -13.59 -11.63
CA HIS A 47 5.81 -14.76 -11.91
C HIS A 47 4.90 -14.62 -13.16
N ASP A 48 5.23 -13.72 -14.09
CA ASP A 48 4.43 -13.36 -15.26
C ASP A 48 4.32 -14.53 -16.25
N GLU A 49 5.44 -15.16 -16.59
CA GLU A 49 5.48 -16.34 -17.47
C GLU A 49 4.76 -17.55 -16.87
N GLN A 50 4.90 -17.74 -15.56
CA GLN A 50 4.20 -18.80 -14.82
C GLN A 50 2.69 -18.55 -14.78
N THR A 51 2.27 -17.29 -14.63
CA THR A 51 0.87 -16.88 -14.68
C THR A 51 0.28 -17.14 -16.07
N ARG A 52 1.01 -16.79 -17.14
CA ARG A 52 0.59 -17.11 -18.52
C ARG A 52 0.44 -18.61 -18.72
N ALA A 53 1.43 -19.40 -18.29
CA ALA A 53 1.39 -20.85 -18.40
C ALA A 53 0.21 -21.46 -17.60
N PHE A 54 -0.09 -20.93 -16.42
CA PHE A 54 -1.19 -21.39 -15.58
C PHE A 54 -2.58 -21.21 -16.22
N PHE A 55 -2.77 -20.15 -17.01
CA PHE A 55 -4.02 -19.89 -17.73
C PHE A 55 -4.04 -20.47 -19.14
N HIS A 56 -2.94 -21.07 -19.62
CA HIS A 56 -2.86 -21.64 -20.95
C HIS A 56 -3.90 -22.76 -21.14
N GLY A 57 -4.68 -22.67 -22.21
CA GLY A 57 -5.73 -23.65 -22.52
C GLY A 57 -7.01 -23.51 -21.69
N THR A 58 -7.15 -22.45 -20.89
CA THR A 58 -8.38 -22.13 -20.15
C THR A 58 -9.19 -21.03 -20.82
N ASN A 59 -10.39 -20.74 -20.31
CA ASN A 59 -11.22 -19.63 -20.79
C ASN A 59 -10.75 -18.24 -20.29
N VAL A 60 -9.71 -18.19 -19.45
CA VAL A 60 -9.10 -16.93 -19.00
C VAL A 60 -8.16 -16.39 -20.07
N ARG A 61 -8.31 -15.11 -20.44
CA ARG A 61 -7.46 -14.45 -21.44
C ARG A 61 -6.31 -13.72 -20.75
N CYS A 62 -5.13 -14.33 -20.75
CA CYS A 62 -3.91 -13.77 -20.15
C CYS A 62 -3.00 -13.14 -21.21
N PHE A 63 -2.64 -11.87 -21.05
CA PHE A 63 -1.77 -11.11 -21.96
C PHE A 63 -0.53 -10.61 -21.22
N LEU A 64 0.67 -11.01 -21.66
CA LEU A 64 1.90 -10.40 -21.16
C LEU A 64 2.05 -9.01 -21.77
N CYS A 65 2.16 -7.99 -20.92
CA CYS A 65 2.21 -6.59 -21.34
C CYS A 65 3.63 -6.03 -21.22
N PRO A 66 4.39 -5.92 -22.34
CA PRO A 66 5.69 -5.26 -22.32
C PRO A 66 5.55 -3.75 -22.16
N ARG A 67 6.50 -3.13 -21.46
CA ARG A 67 6.63 -1.67 -21.35
C ARG A 67 7.91 -1.24 -22.06
N ASP A 68 7.79 -0.36 -23.05
CA ASP A 68 8.94 0.23 -23.74
C ASP A 68 9.11 1.69 -23.33
N ALA A 69 10.33 2.08 -22.96
CA ALA A 69 10.69 3.48 -22.72
C ALA A 69 10.43 4.34 -23.98
N GLU A 70 10.07 5.62 -23.81
CA GLU A 70 10.01 6.55 -24.95
C GLU A 70 11.38 6.70 -25.63
N ALA A 71 11.39 6.77 -26.97
CA ALA A 71 12.61 6.79 -27.78
C ALA A 71 13.57 7.94 -27.42
N ALA A 72 13.05 9.07 -26.94
CA ALA A 72 13.86 10.21 -26.49
C ALA A 72 14.75 9.85 -25.29
N LEU A 73 14.30 8.98 -24.38
CA LEU A 73 15.08 8.49 -23.25
C LEU A 73 16.19 7.53 -23.68
N THR A 74 15.92 6.71 -24.71
CA THR A 74 16.90 5.73 -25.24
C THR A 74 18.07 6.37 -25.97
N LEU A 75 17.86 7.51 -26.64
CA LEU A 75 18.90 8.19 -27.43
C LEU A 75 19.89 8.98 -26.58
N VAL A 76 19.46 9.54 -25.45
CA VAL A 76 20.29 10.44 -24.64
C VAL A 76 21.31 9.68 -23.78
N GLN A 77 21.07 8.41 -23.43
CA GLN A 77 21.89 7.69 -22.44
C GLN A 77 22.59 6.43 -22.94
N SER A 78 22.44 6.02 -24.21
CA SER A 78 23.23 4.92 -24.84
C SER A 78 23.19 3.56 -24.12
N ILE A 79 22.23 3.34 -23.21
CA ILE A 79 22.05 2.11 -22.43
C ILE A 79 20.70 1.50 -22.85
N GLU A 80 20.61 0.17 -22.90
CA GLU A 80 19.38 -0.61 -23.21
C GLU A 80 18.30 -0.51 -22.09
N ILE A 81 17.94 0.72 -21.69
CA ILE A 81 16.99 1.03 -20.60
C ILE A 81 15.54 0.69 -20.98
N SER A 82 15.28 0.40 -22.26
CA SER A 82 13.93 0.07 -22.75
C SER A 82 13.32 -1.16 -22.07
N THR A 83 14.13 -2.03 -21.46
CA THR A 83 13.69 -3.24 -20.76
C THR A 83 13.50 -3.07 -19.25
N GLU A 84 13.76 -1.88 -18.71
CA GLU A 84 13.87 -1.65 -17.25
C GLU A 84 12.66 -0.90 -16.65
N PHE A 85 11.73 -0.41 -17.47
CA PHE A 85 10.46 0.17 -17.00
C PHE A 85 9.33 -0.86 -16.97
N THR A 86 8.38 -0.62 -16.07
CA THR A 86 7.33 -1.59 -15.74
C THR A 86 5.94 -1.04 -15.99
N HIS A 87 5.00 -1.96 -16.23
CA HIS A 87 3.59 -1.65 -15.98
C HIS A 87 3.33 -1.81 -14.48
N HIS A 88 3.39 -0.70 -13.74
CA HIS A 88 3.30 -0.69 -12.28
C HIS A 88 1.86 -0.45 -11.77
N GLN A 89 0.87 -0.44 -12.67
CA GLN A 89 -0.53 -0.26 -12.32
C GLN A 89 -1.10 -1.49 -11.62
N LYS A 90 -1.73 -1.29 -10.45
CA LYS A 90 -2.54 -2.32 -9.79
C LYS A 90 -4.00 -1.95 -9.89
N THR A 91 -4.76 -2.71 -10.67
CA THR A 91 -6.19 -2.49 -10.85
C THR A 91 -6.96 -3.80 -10.99
N VAL A 92 -8.15 -3.83 -10.41
CA VAL A 92 -9.17 -4.86 -10.64
C VAL A 92 -10.45 -4.16 -11.03
N THR A 93 -11.02 -4.48 -12.18
CA THR A 93 -12.29 -3.90 -12.65
C THR A 93 -13.27 -5.00 -12.98
N LEU A 94 -14.49 -4.87 -12.48
CA LEU A 94 -15.58 -5.82 -12.71
C LEU A 94 -16.93 -5.12 -12.75
N ASP A 95 -17.94 -5.81 -13.26
CA ASP A 95 -19.33 -5.42 -13.16
C ASP A 95 -19.98 -6.03 -11.90
N ALA A 96 -20.53 -5.17 -11.05
CA ALA A 96 -21.20 -5.54 -9.81
C ALA A 96 -22.72 -5.29 -9.91
N ALA A 97 -23.50 -6.08 -9.19
CA ALA A 97 -24.94 -5.86 -9.07
C ALA A 97 -25.20 -4.50 -8.40
N THR A 98 -26.12 -3.73 -8.94
CA THR A 98 -26.57 -2.48 -8.33
C THR A 98 -27.53 -2.81 -7.18
N PRO A 99 -27.24 -2.35 -5.94
CA PRO A 99 -28.12 -2.63 -4.80
C PRO A 99 -29.55 -2.12 -5.06
N GLY A 100 -30.54 -2.94 -4.73
CA GLY A 100 -31.96 -2.57 -4.87
C GLY A 100 -32.54 -2.71 -6.28
N THR A 101 -31.77 -3.19 -7.26
CA THR A 101 -32.26 -3.45 -8.62
C THR A 101 -31.91 -4.89 -9.03
N ALA A 102 -32.91 -5.66 -9.48
CA ALA A 102 -32.73 -7.09 -9.75
C ALA A 102 -31.75 -7.37 -10.91
N ASP A 103 -31.76 -6.54 -11.96
CA ASP A 103 -31.02 -6.82 -13.19
C ASP A 103 -30.01 -5.73 -13.59
N ALA A 104 -29.92 -4.62 -12.83
CA ALA A 104 -28.98 -3.56 -13.17
C ALA A 104 -27.60 -3.86 -12.59
N ARG A 105 -26.57 -3.62 -13.40
CA ARG A 105 -25.16 -3.78 -13.03
C ARG A 105 -24.40 -2.49 -13.29
N HIS A 106 -23.34 -2.25 -12.54
CA HIS A 106 -22.46 -1.10 -12.70
C HIS A 106 -21.00 -1.51 -12.59
N VAL A 107 -20.11 -0.68 -13.13
CA VAL A 107 -18.66 -0.95 -13.09
C VAL A 107 -18.09 -0.51 -11.74
N VAL A 108 -17.35 -1.42 -11.11
CA VAL A 108 -16.56 -1.20 -9.90
C VAL A 108 -15.09 -1.44 -10.23
N SER A 109 -14.23 -0.51 -9.84
CA SER A 109 -12.79 -0.59 -10.03
C SER A 109 -12.08 -0.40 -8.69
N PHE A 110 -11.08 -1.21 -8.45
CA PHE A 110 -10.18 -1.17 -7.30
C PHE A 110 -8.83 -0.72 -7.81
N ILE A 111 -8.23 0.30 -7.19
CA ILE A 111 -6.88 0.76 -7.51
C ILE A 111 -6.09 0.96 -6.21
N GLY A 112 -4.77 0.81 -6.29
CA GLY A 112 -3.91 1.08 -5.13
C GLY A 112 -2.49 0.56 -5.30
N GLY A 113 -1.82 0.28 -4.18
CA GLY A 113 -0.44 -0.19 -4.12
C GLY A 113 -0.26 -1.71 -4.00
N ILE A 114 -1.34 -2.47 -3.82
CA ILE A 114 -1.31 -3.91 -3.51
C ILE A 114 -1.53 -4.71 -4.80
N ASP A 115 -0.54 -5.51 -5.22
CA ASP A 115 -0.73 -6.53 -6.26
C ASP A 115 -1.38 -7.78 -5.66
N LEU A 116 -2.00 -8.58 -6.52
CA LEU A 116 -2.52 -9.89 -6.16
C LEU A 116 -1.44 -10.97 -6.36
N CYS A 117 -0.41 -10.95 -5.51
CA CYS A 117 0.68 -11.92 -5.55
C CYS A 117 1.16 -12.32 -4.14
N ASP A 118 2.10 -13.26 -4.09
CA ASP A 118 2.68 -13.75 -2.84
C ASP A 118 3.31 -12.62 -2.00
N GLY A 119 3.25 -12.78 -0.67
CA GLY A 119 3.84 -11.83 0.29
C GLY A 119 2.98 -10.60 0.61
N ARG A 120 1.81 -10.45 0.01
CA ARG A 120 0.94 -9.25 0.16
C ARG A 120 -0.31 -9.47 1.00
N ILE A 121 -0.58 -10.72 1.39
CA ILE A 121 -1.60 -11.01 2.41
C ILE A 121 -0.99 -10.68 3.76
N ILE A 122 -1.27 -9.48 4.25
CA ILE A 122 -0.98 -9.09 5.63
C ILE A 122 -2.32 -9.20 6.36
N ILE A 123 -2.45 -10.22 7.21
CA ILE A 123 -3.58 -10.29 8.16
C ILE A 123 -3.23 -9.31 9.28
N LEU A 124 -3.61 -8.05 9.10
CA LEU A 124 -3.72 -7.13 10.22
C LEU A 124 -4.98 -7.54 10.97
N ASN A 125 -4.85 -7.75 12.28
CA ASN A 125 -5.88 -8.33 13.13
C ASN A 125 -7.17 -7.49 13.24
N ASP A 126 -7.38 -6.45 12.41
CA ASP A 126 -8.58 -5.62 12.45
C ASP A 126 -8.95 -4.77 11.20
N PHE A 127 -8.37 -4.92 10.00
CA PHE A 127 -8.88 -4.17 8.83
C PHE A 127 -8.75 -4.90 7.48
N TYR A 128 -9.88 -5.44 7.01
CA TYR A 128 -10.10 -5.77 5.61
C TYR A 128 -10.32 -4.48 4.80
N LEU A 129 -9.58 -4.30 3.71
CA LEU A 129 -10.00 -3.54 2.52
C LEU A 129 -10.61 -2.13 2.75
N THR A 130 -10.19 -1.40 3.79
CA THR A 130 -10.78 -0.09 4.12
C THR A 130 -10.49 0.99 3.08
N GLY A 131 -9.46 0.80 2.26
CA GLY A 131 -9.25 1.67 1.10
C GLY A 131 -10.46 1.66 0.18
N CYS A 132 -11.04 0.50 -0.13
CA CYS A 132 -12.06 0.40 -1.18
C CYS A 132 -13.49 0.57 -0.66
N GLU A 133 -13.79 0.17 0.59
CA GLU A 133 -15.11 0.39 1.19
C GLU A 133 -15.41 1.87 1.47
N VAL A 134 -14.39 2.67 1.80
CA VAL A 134 -14.52 4.14 1.91
C VAL A 134 -15.00 4.74 0.58
N PHE A 135 -14.51 4.25 -0.56
CA PHE A 135 -14.82 4.84 -1.86
C PHE A 135 -16.16 4.35 -2.48
N ASP A 136 -16.63 3.15 -2.14
CA ASP A 136 -17.98 2.69 -2.55
C ASP A 136 -19.09 3.50 -1.84
N GLN A 137 -18.84 3.98 -0.61
CA GLN A 137 -19.76 4.88 0.10
C GLN A 137 -19.76 6.32 -0.45
N VAL A 138 -18.62 6.88 -0.90
CA VAL A 138 -18.58 8.25 -1.47
C VAL A 138 -19.36 8.35 -2.79
N ARG A 139 -19.51 7.26 -3.55
CA ARG A 139 -20.37 7.23 -4.74
C ARG A 139 -21.86 7.13 -4.43
N ARG A 140 -22.25 6.60 -3.27
CA ARG A 140 -23.66 6.39 -2.91
C ARG A 140 -24.17 7.55 -2.08
N ARG A 141 -25.09 8.34 -2.66
CA ARG A 141 -25.86 9.38 -1.95
C ARG A 141 -26.91 8.77 -1.03
N GLU A 142 -26.53 7.92 -0.08
CA GLU A 142 -27.48 7.35 0.89
C GLU A 142 -27.06 7.75 2.32
N PRO A 143 -27.88 8.55 3.02
CA PRO A 143 -27.72 8.77 4.44
C PRO A 143 -28.34 7.58 5.19
N HIS A 144 -27.55 6.94 6.05
CA HIS A 144 -27.93 6.22 7.29
C HIS A 144 -27.10 4.95 7.48
N ALA A 145 -26.23 4.95 8.50
CA ALA A 145 -25.68 3.74 9.11
C ALA A 145 -26.22 3.64 10.54
N VAL A 146 -26.84 2.51 10.87
CA VAL A 146 -27.28 2.17 12.23
C VAL A 146 -26.12 1.49 12.96
N PRO A 147 -25.64 2.01 14.12
CA PRO A 147 -24.58 1.40 14.90
C PRO A 147 -25.15 0.40 15.91
N GLY A 148 -24.71 -0.87 15.89
CA GLY A 148 -25.15 -1.81 16.94
C GLY A 148 -24.55 -3.22 16.96
N ALA A 149 -24.02 -3.75 15.86
CA ALA A 149 -23.66 -5.18 15.81
C ALA A 149 -22.17 -5.51 16.06
N ARG A 150 -21.34 -4.56 16.52
CA ARG A 150 -19.87 -4.73 16.58
C ARG A 150 -19.32 -5.36 17.87
N HIS A 151 -20.08 -5.41 18.96
CA HIS A 151 -19.51 -5.74 20.27
C HIS A 151 -19.36 -7.26 20.55
N ASP A 152 -20.24 -8.10 20.01
CA ASP A 152 -20.27 -9.54 20.36
C ASP A 152 -19.29 -10.43 19.57
N LEU A 153 -18.74 -9.95 18.45
CA LEU A 153 -17.82 -10.72 17.61
C LEU A 153 -16.38 -10.68 18.12
N LEU A 154 -15.98 -9.57 18.77
CA LEU A 154 -14.63 -9.31 19.27
C LEU A 154 -14.21 -10.25 20.41
N GLN A 155 -15.17 -10.75 21.20
CA GLN A 155 -14.87 -11.64 22.32
C GLN A 155 -14.62 -13.10 21.89
N ARG A 156 -15.07 -13.51 20.70
CA ARG A 156 -14.97 -14.92 20.26
C ARG A 156 -13.68 -15.25 19.52
N LEU A 157 -13.00 -14.26 18.95
CA LEU A 157 -11.80 -14.47 18.13
C LEU A 157 -10.48 -14.37 18.93
N HIS A 158 -10.52 -13.91 20.19
CA HIS A 158 -9.34 -13.89 21.08
C HIS A 158 -8.89 -15.29 21.53
N ALA A 159 -9.66 -16.35 21.29
CA ALA A 159 -9.43 -17.68 21.86
C ALA A 159 -8.54 -18.60 21.03
N GLU A 160 -8.22 -18.27 19.78
CA GLU A 160 -7.43 -19.14 18.92
C GLU A 160 -6.36 -18.33 18.19
N GLN A 161 -5.10 -18.52 18.57
CA GLN A 161 -4.00 -19.00 17.71
C GLN A 161 -2.63 -18.65 18.34
N PRO A 162 -1.60 -19.49 18.16
CA PRO A 162 -0.34 -19.42 18.91
C PRO A 162 0.69 -18.44 18.32
N GLN A 163 1.51 -17.93 19.24
CA GLN A 163 2.67 -17.06 19.04
C GLN A 163 3.78 -17.69 18.16
N ALA A 164 4.44 -16.85 17.35
CA ALA A 164 5.90 -16.68 17.23
C ALA A 164 6.44 -16.58 15.78
N ARG A 165 6.93 -15.39 15.40
CA ARG A 165 8.32 -15.14 14.92
C ARG A 165 8.58 -13.67 14.55
N LEU A 166 9.63 -13.12 15.17
CA LEU A 166 10.55 -12.02 14.81
C LEU A 166 10.00 -10.88 13.92
N PRO A 167 9.69 -9.70 14.46
CA PRO A 167 9.33 -8.56 13.64
C PRO A 167 10.60 -7.91 13.07
N GLY A 168 11.00 -8.33 11.86
CA GLY A 168 11.78 -7.46 10.99
C GLY A 168 10.97 -6.20 10.63
N ALA A 169 11.64 -5.14 10.18
CA ALA A 169 10.98 -3.91 9.77
C ALA A 169 9.81 -4.19 8.79
N ARG A 170 8.63 -3.65 9.09
CA ARG A 170 7.48 -3.80 8.20
C ARG A 170 7.65 -2.92 6.97
N ARG A 171 7.42 -3.50 5.80
CA ARG A 171 7.56 -2.80 4.51
C ARG A 171 6.32 -1.93 4.28
N ALA A 172 6.54 -0.64 4.05
CA ALA A 172 5.50 0.22 3.51
C ALA A 172 5.36 -0.05 2.01
N GLU A 173 4.18 -0.52 1.59
CA GLU A 173 3.86 -0.76 0.17
C GLU A 173 2.63 0.07 -0.22
N GLY A 174 2.76 0.83 -1.31
CA GLY A 174 1.71 1.72 -1.82
C GLY A 174 1.91 3.19 -1.46
N ALA A 175 1.37 4.05 -2.33
CA ALA A 175 1.43 5.49 -2.15
C ALA A 175 0.06 6.03 -1.75
N VAL A 176 0.03 6.62 -0.56
CA VAL A 176 -1.15 7.33 -0.06
C VAL A 176 -0.73 8.70 0.44
N ALA A 177 -1.25 9.75 -0.19
CA ALA A 177 -1.12 11.12 0.28
C ALA A 177 -2.46 11.60 0.83
N ARG A 178 -2.44 12.29 1.97
CA ARG A 178 -3.62 12.94 2.57
C ARG A 178 -3.31 14.41 2.75
N LEU A 179 -4.29 15.25 2.43
CA LEU A 179 -4.20 16.69 2.60
C LEU A 179 -5.37 17.15 3.46
N ASP A 180 -5.03 17.76 4.59
CA ASP A 180 -5.93 18.48 5.50
C ASP A 180 -7.18 17.70 5.96
N ASP A 181 -7.09 16.38 6.09
CA ASP A 181 -8.21 15.49 6.46
C ASP A 181 -9.43 15.54 5.49
N GLU A 182 -9.33 16.23 4.35
CA GLU A 182 -10.41 16.45 3.38
C GLU A 182 -10.18 15.78 2.02
N TYR A 183 -8.91 15.60 1.62
CA TYR A 183 -8.53 15.04 0.33
C TYR A 183 -7.54 13.88 0.51
N VAL A 184 -7.71 12.83 -0.30
CA VAL A 184 -6.81 11.68 -0.33
C VAL A 184 -6.46 11.30 -1.76
N ILE A 185 -5.19 10.97 -1.99
CA ILE A 185 -4.70 10.33 -3.21
C ILE A 185 -4.27 8.91 -2.84
N VAL A 186 -4.82 7.92 -3.54
CA VAL A 186 -4.41 6.52 -3.42
C VAL A 186 -4.00 6.01 -4.79
N GLY A 187 -2.86 5.34 -4.87
CA GLY A 187 -2.39 4.81 -6.14
C GLY A 187 -1.16 3.92 -6.04
N SER A 188 -0.62 3.66 -7.22
CA SER A 188 0.58 2.83 -7.44
C SER A 188 1.87 3.65 -7.55
N ALA A 189 1.74 4.95 -7.83
CA ALA A 189 2.86 5.87 -8.07
C ALA A 189 3.66 6.16 -6.80
N ASN A 190 4.92 5.76 -6.75
CA ASN A 190 5.85 6.15 -5.70
C ASN A 190 6.24 7.64 -5.83
N LEU A 191 6.74 8.25 -4.76
CA LEU A 191 7.30 9.61 -4.81
C LEU A 191 8.74 9.59 -5.33
N ASN A 192 8.88 9.27 -6.62
CA ASN A 192 10.16 9.21 -7.31
C ASN A 192 9.97 9.51 -8.81
N GLU A 193 11.06 9.75 -9.54
CA GLU A 193 11.02 10.10 -10.95
C GLU A 193 10.51 8.93 -11.80
N ARG A 194 10.83 7.68 -11.43
CA ARG A 194 10.31 6.47 -12.10
C ARG A 194 8.78 6.44 -12.20
N SER A 195 8.09 6.88 -11.17
CA SER A 195 6.62 6.93 -11.13
C SER A 195 6.04 8.29 -11.60
N LEU A 196 6.72 9.41 -11.33
CA LEU A 196 6.17 10.76 -11.55
C LEU A 196 6.51 11.37 -12.92
N ALA A 197 7.52 10.86 -13.64
CA ALA A 197 7.94 11.42 -14.94
C ALA A 197 6.89 11.25 -16.05
N GLY A 198 5.96 10.29 -15.90
CA GLY A 198 4.91 9.98 -16.88
C GLY A 198 5.37 9.17 -18.11
N ASN A 199 6.66 9.18 -18.43
CA ASN A 199 7.22 8.42 -19.56
C ASN A 199 8.11 7.22 -19.16
N ARG A 200 8.21 6.92 -17.86
CA ARG A 200 8.93 5.78 -17.27
C ARG A 200 7.95 4.64 -16.96
N ASP A 201 7.73 4.31 -15.69
CA ASP A 201 6.72 3.32 -15.30
C ASP A 201 5.32 3.86 -15.59
N SER A 202 4.41 2.97 -16.03
CA SER A 202 3.00 3.35 -16.07
C SER A 202 2.40 3.22 -14.68
N GLU A 203 1.76 4.28 -14.21
CA GLU A 203 1.12 4.33 -12.89
C GLU A 203 -0.37 4.65 -13.01
N ILE A 204 -1.10 4.44 -11.91
CA ILE A 204 -2.50 4.88 -11.76
C ILE A 204 -2.72 5.37 -10.34
N ALA A 205 -3.50 6.45 -10.20
CA ALA A 205 -3.90 7.02 -8.92
C ALA A 205 -5.30 7.65 -9.02
N GLN A 206 -5.99 7.73 -7.88
CA GLN A 206 -7.27 8.41 -7.74
C GLN A 206 -7.16 9.40 -6.59
N GLY A 207 -7.49 10.65 -6.91
CA GLY A 207 -7.77 11.68 -5.93
C GLY A 207 -9.25 11.69 -5.56
N SER A 208 -9.57 11.87 -4.29
CA SER A 208 -10.96 11.87 -3.81
C SER A 208 -11.13 12.75 -2.58
N TYR A 209 -12.31 13.35 -2.48
CA TYR A 209 -12.77 14.14 -1.34
C TYR A 209 -14.27 13.99 -1.16
N GLN A 210 -14.78 14.40 0.00
CA GLN A 210 -16.21 14.42 0.26
C GLN A 210 -16.71 15.87 0.30
N PRO A 211 -17.55 16.32 -0.65
CA PRO A 211 -17.99 17.72 -0.72
C PRO A 211 -18.67 18.24 0.55
N ALA A 212 -19.31 17.36 1.32
CA ALA A 212 -19.98 17.70 2.58
C ALA A 212 -19.02 17.74 3.79
N HIS A 213 -17.75 17.36 3.62
CA HIS A 213 -16.74 17.26 4.68
C HIS A 213 -15.45 17.97 4.26
N LEU A 214 -15.56 19.24 3.89
CA LEU A 214 -14.44 20.11 3.58
C LEU A 214 -14.14 21.04 4.76
N ASN A 215 -12.89 21.49 4.86
CA ASN A 215 -12.54 22.55 5.79
C ASN A 215 -13.21 23.86 5.34
N GLY A 216 -13.94 24.49 6.25
CA GLY A 216 -14.80 25.64 5.95
C GLY A 216 -14.27 26.95 6.56
N PRO A 217 -14.58 28.12 5.96
CA PRO A 217 -14.21 29.44 6.50
C PRO A 217 -14.77 29.71 7.92
N GLY A 218 -15.82 28.99 8.32
CA GLY A 218 -16.45 29.09 9.64
C GLY A 218 -15.77 28.27 10.75
N GLY A 219 -14.56 27.74 10.52
CA GLY A 219 -13.80 26.95 11.51
C GLY A 219 -14.25 25.48 11.62
N GLY A 220 -15.16 25.02 10.75
CA GLY A 220 -15.52 23.62 10.65
C GLY A 220 -14.38 22.82 10.02
N ARG A 221 -13.91 21.79 10.74
CA ARG A 221 -12.87 20.86 10.24
C ARG A 221 -13.50 19.66 9.51
N ALA A 222 -12.81 19.15 8.51
CA ALA A 222 -13.19 17.93 7.82
C ALA A 222 -13.20 16.74 8.79
N ARG A 223 -14.37 16.12 8.96
CA ARG A 223 -14.59 14.94 9.82
C ARG A 223 -15.29 13.82 9.06
N GLY A 224 -14.92 13.65 7.79
CA GLY A 224 -15.43 12.60 6.91
C GLY A 224 -14.65 11.28 7.02
N LEU A 225 -14.81 10.44 6.00
CA LEU A 225 -14.10 9.18 5.83
C LEU A 225 -12.58 9.37 5.66
N VAL A 226 -12.13 10.49 5.06
CA VAL A 226 -10.69 10.79 4.94
C VAL A 226 -10.06 10.97 6.33
N HIS A 227 -10.69 11.78 7.17
CA HIS A 227 -10.32 11.93 8.59
C HIS A 227 -10.34 10.60 9.34
N GLY A 228 -11.44 9.84 9.24
CA GLY A 228 -11.56 8.53 9.90
C GLY A 228 -10.49 7.53 9.46
N PHE A 229 -10.16 7.53 8.17
CA PHE A 229 -9.10 6.69 7.61
C PHE A 229 -7.71 7.08 8.14
N ARG A 230 -7.40 8.38 8.26
CA ARG A 230 -6.17 8.84 8.92
C ARG A 230 -6.10 8.34 10.37
N MET A 231 -7.17 8.55 11.14
CA MET A 231 -7.22 8.16 12.55
C MET A 231 -7.04 6.64 12.73
N SER A 232 -7.63 5.83 11.84
CA SER A 232 -7.45 4.37 11.84
C SER A 232 -5.99 3.97 11.64
N LEU A 233 -5.27 4.58 10.69
CA LEU A 233 -3.85 4.30 10.49
C LEU A 233 -2.97 4.79 11.63
N TRP A 234 -3.30 5.96 12.18
CA TRP A 234 -2.60 6.45 13.37
C TRP A 234 -2.80 5.52 14.54
N HIS A 235 -4.01 4.95 14.69
CA HIS A 235 -4.27 3.92 15.71
C HIS A 235 -3.37 2.71 15.50
N GLU A 236 -3.33 2.15 14.30
CA GLU A 236 -2.45 1.03 13.97
C GLU A 236 -0.97 1.33 14.29
N HIS A 237 -0.48 2.51 13.91
CA HIS A 237 0.93 2.84 14.05
C HIS A 237 1.33 3.29 15.46
N LEU A 238 0.39 3.82 16.25
CA LEU A 238 0.65 4.46 17.55
C LEU A 238 -0.06 3.78 18.74
N MET A 239 -0.60 2.55 18.57
CA MET A 239 -1.51 1.85 19.50
C MET A 239 -1.28 2.11 21.01
N SER A 240 -0.03 2.01 21.48
CA SER A 240 0.36 2.26 22.89
C SER A 240 0.00 3.65 23.42
N HIS A 241 0.15 4.68 22.60
CA HIS A 241 0.10 6.07 23.05
C HIS A 241 -1.29 6.70 22.93
N MET A 242 -2.18 6.15 22.11
CA MET A 242 -3.58 6.56 22.07
C MET A 242 -4.38 5.99 23.26
N CYS A 243 -4.04 4.79 23.73
CA CYS A 243 -4.76 4.12 24.82
C CYS A 243 -4.27 4.47 26.24
N ALA A 244 -3.12 5.15 26.38
CA ALA A 244 -2.48 5.42 27.68
C ALA A 244 -2.83 6.78 28.31
N GLY A 245 -3.98 7.38 27.96
CA GLY A 245 -4.51 8.58 28.63
C GLY A 245 -3.85 9.91 28.28
N ALA A 246 -2.91 9.94 27.31
CA ALA A 246 -2.55 11.17 26.63
C ALA A 246 -3.68 11.50 25.65
N GLY A 247 -4.41 12.58 25.90
CA GLY A 247 -5.71 12.87 25.28
C GLY A 247 -5.79 12.54 23.79
N GLU A 248 -6.66 11.60 23.43
CA GLU A 248 -6.95 11.20 22.04
C GLU A 248 -7.24 12.42 21.15
N ASP A 249 -7.75 13.48 21.76
CA ASP A 249 -8.04 14.78 21.14
C ASP A 249 -6.82 15.43 20.48
N VAL A 250 -5.60 15.20 20.97
CA VAL A 250 -4.38 15.79 20.39
C VAL A 250 -4.20 15.36 18.93
N PHE A 251 -4.60 14.12 18.60
CA PHE A 251 -4.47 13.56 17.26
C PHE A 251 -5.55 14.05 16.31
N LEU A 252 -6.57 14.78 16.80
CA LEU A 252 -7.62 15.38 15.98
C LEU A 252 -7.14 16.63 15.23
N GLU A 253 -6.00 17.19 15.63
CA GLU A 253 -5.37 18.39 15.07
C GLU A 253 -3.91 18.09 14.66
N PRO A 254 -3.69 17.35 13.56
CA PRO A 254 -2.36 16.93 13.10
C PRO A 254 -1.39 18.09 12.82
N GLU A 255 -1.90 19.28 12.55
CA GLU A 255 -1.14 20.52 12.33
C GLU A 255 -0.60 21.14 13.62
N SER A 256 -1.14 20.76 14.78
CA SER A 256 -0.74 21.36 16.05
C SER A 256 0.65 20.89 16.49
N ALA A 257 1.43 21.80 17.07
CA ALA A 257 2.75 21.46 17.62
C ALA A 257 2.67 20.41 18.74
N GLU A 258 1.54 20.38 19.47
CA GLU A 258 1.27 19.38 20.50
C GLU A 258 1.15 17.98 19.90
N CYS A 259 0.41 17.85 18.80
CA CYS A 259 0.24 16.59 18.07
C CYS A 259 1.56 16.10 17.48
N VAL A 260 2.29 16.95 16.77
CA VAL A 260 3.62 16.62 16.23
C VAL A 260 4.56 16.18 17.35
N GLY A 261 4.53 16.88 18.49
CA GLY A 261 5.29 16.51 19.68
C GLY A 261 4.88 15.15 20.26
N ALA A 262 3.58 14.83 20.29
CA ALA A 262 3.06 13.55 20.76
C ALA A 262 3.46 12.39 19.85
N VAL A 263 3.30 12.55 18.53
CA VAL A 263 3.73 11.56 17.52
C VAL A 263 5.23 11.31 17.63
N ARG A 264 6.04 12.37 17.74
CA ARG A 264 7.50 12.23 17.91
C ARG A 264 7.85 11.46 19.18
N ARG A 265 7.26 11.82 20.34
CA ARG A 265 7.52 11.11 21.61
C ARG A 265 7.16 9.62 21.51
N ALA A 266 6.05 9.31 20.87
CA ALA A 266 5.62 7.93 20.64
C ALA A 266 6.61 7.16 19.77
N ALA A 267 7.03 7.76 18.65
CA ALA A 267 7.98 7.16 17.74
C ALA A 267 9.35 6.93 18.41
N GLU A 268 9.83 7.87 19.22
CA GLU A 268 11.08 7.72 19.97
C GLU A 268 11.01 6.59 21.01
N ALA A 269 9.90 6.49 21.76
CA ALA A 269 9.72 5.39 22.70
C ALA A 269 9.68 4.02 21.98
N LEU A 270 9.08 3.95 20.78
CA LEU A 270 9.10 2.75 19.94
C LEU A 270 10.49 2.45 19.38
N TRP A 271 11.28 3.47 19.04
CA TRP A 271 12.67 3.30 18.59
C TRP A 271 13.58 2.72 19.68
N ASP A 272 13.50 3.27 20.89
CA ASP A 272 14.24 2.75 22.05
C ASP A 272 13.81 1.30 22.34
N ALA A 273 12.52 1.03 22.20
CA ALA A 273 11.97 -0.31 22.34
C ALA A 273 12.45 -1.29 21.26
N TYR A 274 12.62 -0.82 20.02
CA TYR A 274 13.04 -1.59 18.85
C TYR A 274 14.54 -1.92 18.86
N THR A 275 15.37 -1.01 19.39
CA THR A 275 16.84 -1.11 19.29
C THR A 275 17.53 -1.72 20.52
N ARG A 276 16.83 -1.91 21.62
CA ARG A 276 17.37 -2.57 22.82
C ARG A 276 17.52 -4.08 22.64
N ASP A 277 18.40 -4.69 23.43
CA ASP A 277 18.69 -6.12 23.39
C ASP A 277 17.49 -7.03 23.76
N ARG A 278 16.47 -6.48 24.44
CA ARG A 278 15.30 -7.24 24.87
C ARG A 278 14.27 -7.35 23.75
N VAL A 279 13.99 -8.57 23.34
CA VAL A 279 12.89 -8.89 22.41
C VAL A 279 11.55 -8.79 23.14
N GLU A 280 10.66 -7.92 22.66
CA GLU A 280 9.29 -7.82 23.14
C GLU A 280 8.30 -7.33 22.08
N ASP A 281 7.02 -7.59 22.35
CA ASP A 281 5.82 -6.98 21.78
C ASP A 281 5.91 -5.46 21.59
N LEU A 282 6.30 -4.95 20.41
CA LEU A 282 6.17 -3.52 20.13
C LEU A 282 4.69 -3.14 20.09
N ARG A 283 4.29 -2.21 20.96
CA ARG A 283 2.91 -1.73 21.09
C ARG A 283 2.60 -0.59 20.11
N GLY A 284 3.06 -0.74 18.88
CA GLY A 284 3.05 0.29 17.85
C GLY A 284 4.18 0.06 16.85
N HIS A 285 4.12 0.77 15.73
CA HIS A 285 4.97 0.47 14.57
C HIS A 285 5.54 1.71 13.89
N LEU A 286 5.18 2.91 14.36
CA LEU A 286 5.83 4.12 13.87
C LEU A 286 7.22 4.24 14.49
N LEU A 287 8.24 4.05 13.66
CA LEU A 287 9.63 4.32 14.03
C LEU A 287 10.10 5.58 13.31
N PRO A 288 10.86 6.46 13.99
CA PRO A 288 11.59 7.52 13.31
C PRO A 288 12.57 6.88 12.33
N PHE A 289 12.74 7.50 11.17
CA PHE A 289 13.82 7.09 10.28
C PHE A 289 15.17 7.28 11.01
N PRO A 290 16.14 6.36 10.90
CA PRO A 290 17.35 6.35 11.73
C PRO A 290 18.39 7.43 11.38
N ILE A 291 17.94 8.65 11.09
CA ILE A 291 18.74 9.86 10.93
C ILE A 291 18.28 10.94 11.92
N SER A 292 19.19 11.85 12.25
CA SER A 292 18.87 13.08 12.97
C SER A 292 19.23 14.27 12.10
N VAL A 293 18.44 15.34 12.20
CA VAL A 293 18.66 16.59 11.47
C VAL A 293 18.95 17.70 12.48
N SER A 294 20.07 18.39 12.33
CA SER A 294 20.42 19.54 13.18
C SER A 294 19.58 20.77 12.84
N GLU A 295 19.63 21.80 13.70
CA GLU A 295 18.99 23.09 13.41
C GLU A 295 19.51 23.76 12.12
N PHE A 296 20.72 23.38 11.69
CA PHE A 296 21.35 23.86 10.46
C PHE A 296 21.08 22.96 9.24
N GLY A 297 20.25 21.92 9.41
CA GLY A 297 19.90 20.99 8.33
C GLY A 297 20.93 19.88 8.07
N GLU A 298 21.91 19.70 8.97
CA GLU A 298 22.91 18.65 8.83
C GLU A 298 22.33 17.29 9.21
N VAL A 299 22.57 16.28 8.37
CA VAL A 299 22.05 14.91 8.57
C VAL A 299 23.11 14.01 9.21
N ALA A 300 22.84 13.54 10.42
CA ALA A 300 23.66 12.57 11.15
C ALA A 300 22.94 11.22 11.30
N ASP A 301 23.70 10.15 11.51
CA ASP A 301 23.14 8.81 11.75
C ASP A 301 22.74 8.69 13.23
N ARG A 302 21.60 8.05 13.50
CA ARG A 302 21.17 7.78 14.88
C ARG A 302 21.84 6.56 15.49
N THR A 303 22.23 5.60 14.66
CA THR A 303 22.92 4.39 15.09
C THR A 303 24.42 4.64 15.20
N ALA A 304 25.05 4.03 16.22
CA ALA A 304 26.46 4.25 16.50
C ALA A 304 27.40 3.80 15.35
N ASP A 305 26.97 2.81 14.56
CA ASP A 305 27.70 2.26 13.43
C ASP A 305 27.23 2.78 12.06
N GLY A 306 26.26 3.69 12.04
CA GLY A 306 25.66 4.25 10.81
C GLY A 306 24.90 3.24 9.96
N CYS A 307 24.61 2.05 10.48
CA CYS A 307 23.89 0.99 9.78
C CYS A 307 22.47 0.80 10.36
N PHE A 308 21.57 0.20 9.58
CA PHE A 308 20.29 -0.25 10.13
C PHE A 308 20.53 -1.37 11.16
N PRO A 309 19.76 -1.41 12.27
CA PRO A 309 19.87 -2.47 13.26
C PRO A 309 19.86 -3.86 12.62
N ASP A 310 20.71 -4.74 13.14
CA ASP A 310 20.93 -6.12 12.66
C ASP A 310 21.46 -6.26 11.22
N THR A 311 21.96 -5.17 10.61
CA THR A 311 22.51 -5.18 9.26
C THR A 311 23.90 -4.55 9.16
N ARG A 312 24.51 -4.66 7.98
CA ARG A 312 25.67 -3.85 7.57
C ARG A 312 25.29 -2.80 6.51
N ALA A 313 24.00 -2.54 6.36
CA ALA A 313 23.47 -1.65 5.34
C ALA A 313 23.51 -0.20 5.86
N PRO A 314 24.22 0.72 5.20
CA PRO A 314 24.34 2.10 5.67
C PRO A 314 22.99 2.82 5.56
N VAL A 315 22.59 3.52 6.62
CA VAL A 315 21.30 4.25 6.70
C VAL A 315 21.17 5.30 5.59
N LYS A 316 22.23 6.09 5.38
CA LYS A 316 22.28 7.13 4.34
C LYS A 316 22.45 6.59 2.92
N GLY A 317 22.57 5.27 2.76
CA GLY A 317 22.88 4.63 1.49
C GLY A 317 24.29 4.95 0.98
N ARG A 318 24.54 4.55 -0.27
CA ARG A 318 25.80 4.82 -0.98
C ARG A 318 25.48 5.08 -2.45
N LYS A 319 26.06 6.14 -3.02
CA LYS A 319 25.95 6.38 -4.47
C LYS A 319 26.59 5.23 -5.22
N SER A 320 25.84 4.62 -6.14
CA SER A 320 26.39 3.59 -7.01
C SER A 320 27.32 4.23 -8.05
N ALA A 321 28.46 3.59 -8.30
CA ALA A 321 29.36 3.96 -9.38
C ALA A 321 28.96 3.29 -10.71
N THR A 322 28.14 2.24 -10.66
CA THR A 322 27.81 1.37 -11.80
C THR A 322 26.37 1.51 -12.27
N LEU A 323 25.45 1.88 -11.38
CA LEU A 323 24.05 2.04 -11.72
C LEU A 323 23.77 3.50 -12.14
N PRO A 324 23.28 3.74 -13.36
CA PRO A 324 22.91 5.07 -13.80
C PRO A 324 21.69 5.57 -13.04
N ALA A 325 21.62 6.88 -12.80
CA ALA A 325 20.58 7.50 -11.99
C ALA A 325 19.15 7.18 -12.49
N ILE A 326 18.96 7.06 -13.81
CA ILE A 326 17.66 6.75 -14.43
C ILE A 326 17.01 5.45 -13.92
N LEU A 327 17.79 4.52 -13.36
CA LEU A 327 17.29 3.25 -12.82
C LEU A 327 17.01 3.30 -11.32
N THR A 328 17.52 4.32 -10.65
CA THR A 328 17.47 4.45 -9.19
C THR A 328 16.73 5.70 -8.74
N THR A 329 16.26 6.54 -9.67
CA THR A 329 15.49 7.76 -9.41
C THR A 329 14.05 7.64 -9.83
#